data_AF-A0A5B1CEM6-F1
#
_entry.id   AF-A0A5B1CEM6-F1
#
_cell.length_a   1.000
_cell.length_b   1.000
_cell.length_c   1.000
_cell.angle_alpha   90.00
_cell.angle_beta   90.00
_cell.angle_gamma   90.00
#
_symmetry.space_group_name_H-M   'P 1'
#
loop_
_entity.id
_entity.type
_entity.pdbx_description
1 polymer ?
#
loop_
_entity_poly.entity_id
_entity_poly.type
_entity_poly.pdbx_seq_one_letter_code
_entity_poly.pdbx_strand_id
1 'polypeptide(L)'
;MNRAGRLASAKTWLPTFTGKNILRGYCNHFGVDWRCAAAELKILGVQLDPAYLAQREKNDEEMVRKRKETANRRQAVVDQHWHPYTEPFEAYLAGDYAALYDLEQSESTPDDLTE
;
A
#
# COMPACT_ATOMS: atom_id res chain seq x y z
N MET A 1 -3.67 10.73 -20.63
CA MET A 1 -4.26 12.06 -20.93
C MET A 1 -3.48 13.14 -20.17
N ASN A 2 -3.15 14.27 -20.79
CA ASN A 2 -2.47 15.38 -20.12
C ASN A 2 -3.45 16.22 -19.28
N ARG A 3 -2.93 17.05 -18.36
CA ARG A 3 -3.75 17.88 -17.45
C ARG A 3 -4.68 18.84 -18.20
N ALA A 4 -4.18 19.49 -19.25
CA ALA A 4 -4.96 20.43 -20.05
C ALA A 4 -6.15 19.74 -20.75
N GLY A 5 -5.92 18.55 -21.32
CA GLY A 5 -6.97 17.74 -21.93
C GLY A 5 -8.03 17.34 -20.89
N ARG A 6 -7.62 16.88 -19.71
CA ARG A 6 -8.56 16.55 -18.62
C ARG A 6 -9.42 17.75 -18.24
N LEU A 7 -8.83 18.94 -18.04
CA LEU A 7 -9.58 20.15 -17.71
C LEU A 7 -10.57 20.54 -18.81
N ALA A 8 -10.22 20.35 -20.08
CA ALA A 8 -11.13 20.61 -21.20
C ALA A 8 -12.31 19.63 -21.20
N SER A 9 -12.06 18.33 -21.10
CA SER A 9 -13.11 17.29 -21.03
C SER A 9 -13.92 17.37 -19.74
N ALA A 10 -13.32 17.80 -18.64
CA ALA A 10 -14.02 17.97 -17.38
C ALA A 10 -15.14 19.01 -17.45
N LYS A 11 -14.97 20.07 -18.27
CA LYS A 11 -16.01 21.09 -18.46
C LYS A 11 -17.28 20.52 -19.09
N THR A 12 -17.17 19.54 -19.99
CA THR A 12 -18.32 18.89 -20.61
C THR A 12 -18.85 17.74 -19.75
N TRP A 13 -17.98 17.08 -18.98
CA TRP A 13 -18.35 16.00 -18.07
C TRP A 13 -19.09 16.49 -16.83
N LEU A 14 -18.66 17.60 -16.22
CA LEU A 14 -19.22 18.13 -14.96
C LEU A 14 -20.75 18.31 -14.99
N PRO A 15 -21.37 18.91 -16.03
CA PRO A 15 -22.82 19.03 -16.13
C PRO A 15 -23.57 17.70 -16.23
N THR A 16 -22.92 16.66 -16.77
CA THR A 16 -23.53 15.32 -16.93
C THR A 16 -23.40 14.46 -15.67
N PHE A 17 -22.61 14.90 -14.69
CA PHE A 17 -22.35 14.14 -13.48
C PHE A 17 -23.52 14.23 -12.50
N THR A 18 -24.13 13.09 -12.19
CA THR A 18 -25.29 12.97 -11.29
C THR A 18 -24.95 12.38 -9.92
N GLY A 19 -23.67 12.05 -9.67
CA GLY A 19 -23.26 11.38 -8.45
C GLY A 19 -23.20 12.32 -7.23
N LYS A 20 -23.32 11.75 -6.02
CA LYS A 20 -23.21 12.51 -4.76
C LYS A 20 -21.80 13.06 -4.50
N ASN A 21 -20.76 12.33 -4.90
CA ASN A 21 -19.37 12.68 -4.60
C ASN A 21 -18.59 12.97 -5.88
N ILE A 22 -18.52 14.24 -6.24
CA ILE A 22 -17.86 14.71 -7.47
C ILE A 22 -16.37 14.42 -7.47
N LEU A 23 -15.71 14.51 -6.31
CA LEU A 23 -14.29 14.19 -6.20
C LEU A 23 -14.03 12.72 -6.56
N ARG A 24 -14.81 11.79 -5.99
CA ARG A 24 -14.68 10.36 -6.29
C ARG A 24 -15.08 10.05 -7.73
N GLY A 25 -16.14 10.69 -8.24
CA GLY A 25 -16.56 10.57 -9.64
C GLY A 25 -15.45 10.99 -10.60
N TYR A 26 -14.79 12.11 -10.30
CA TYR A 26 -13.69 12.64 -11.11
C TYR A 26 -12.47 11.71 -11.11
N CYS A 27 -12.07 11.21 -9.94
CA CYS A 27 -11.00 10.21 -9.81
C CYS A 27 -11.28 8.98 -10.67
N ASN A 28 -12.50 8.46 -10.62
CA ASN A 28 -12.89 7.26 -11.36
C ASN A 28 -12.96 7.51 -12.87
N HIS A 29 -13.47 8.66 -13.30
CA HIS A 29 -13.65 8.97 -14.72
C HIS A 29 -12.32 9.25 -15.42
N PHE A 30 -11.41 9.98 -14.75
CA PHE A 30 -10.13 10.39 -15.34
C PHE A 30 -8.92 9.56 -14.88
N GLY A 31 -9.11 8.62 -13.95
CA GLY A 31 -8.04 7.76 -13.42
C GLY A 31 -6.96 8.55 -12.68
N VAL A 32 -7.35 9.55 -11.89
CA VAL A 32 -6.42 10.44 -11.17
C VAL A 32 -6.54 10.32 -9.66
N ASP A 33 -5.44 10.61 -8.98
CA ASP A 33 -5.43 10.73 -7.52
C ASP A 33 -6.35 11.83 -7.04
N TRP A 34 -6.83 11.67 -5.81
CA TRP A 34 -7.78 12.60 -5.23
C TRP A 34 -7.20 14.01 -5.01
N ARG A 35 -5.90 14.13 -4.76
CA ARG A 35 -5.22 15.44 -4.65
C ARG A 35 -5.21 16.16 -5.99
N CYS A 36 -4.92 15.44 -7.07
CA CYS A 36 -5.01 15.95 -8.44
C CYS A 36 -6.44 16.35 -8.80
N ALA A 37 -7.41 15.49 -8.51
CA ALA A 37 -8.83 15.77 -8.72
C ALA A 37 -9.28 17.02 -7.95
N ALA A 38 -8.91 17.15 -6.67
CA ALA A 38 -9.29 18.29 -5.85
C ALA A 38 -8.72 19.61 -6.39
N ALA A 39 -7.45 19.61 -6.81
CA ALA A 39 -6.82 20.78 -7.41
C ALA A 39 -7.45 21.17 -8.75
N GLU A 40 -7.76 20.19 -9.62
CA GLU A 40 -8.39 20.43 -10.91
C GLU A 40 -9.85 20.90 -10.75
N LEU A 41 -10.63 20.29 -9.86
CA LEU A 41 -12.00 20.72 -9.55
C LEU A 41 -12.05 22.13 -8.97
N LYS A 42 -11.08 22.52 -8.14
CA LYS A 42 -10.94 23.89 -7.64
C LYS A 42 -10.70 24.89 -8.77
N ILE A 43 -9.89 24.55 -9.76
CA ILE A 43 -9.66 25.38 -10.96
C ILE A 43 -10.92 25.51 -11.81
N LEU A 44 -11.73 24.45 -11.87
CA LEU A 44 -13.01 24.44 -12.57
C LEU A 44 -14.13 25.19 -11.80
N GLY A 45 -13.81 25.74 -10.62
CA GLY A 45 -14.75 26.52 -9.81
C GLY A 45 -15.70 25.68 -8.95
N VAL A 46 -15.46 24.38 -8.82
CA VAL A 46 -16.28 23.49 -7.97
C VAL A 46 -15.93 23.74 -6.51
N GLN A 47 -16.93 24.12 -5.71
CA GLN A 47 -16.76 24.24 -4.26
C GLN A 47 -16.67 22.85 -3.64
N LEU A 48 -15.51 22.55 -3.06
CA LEU A 48 -15.28 21.34 -2.27
C LEU A 48 -15.23 21.73 -0.80
N ASP A 49 -15.89 20.95 0.04
CA ASP A 49 -15.85 21.14 1.49
C ASP A 49 -14.40 20.96 2.02
N PRO A 50 -13.79 21.99 2.60
CA PRO A 50 -12.44 21.89 3.15
C PRO A 50 -12.35 20.88 4.29
N ALA A 51 -13.42 20.70 5.07
CA ALA A 51 -13.43 19.73 6.17
C ALA A 51 -13.32 18.29 5.63
N TYR A 52 -14.05 17.99 4.55
CA TYR A 52 -13.94 16.71 3.85
C TYR A 52 -12.55 16.45 3.28
N LEU A 53 -11.89 17.46 2.70
CA LEU A 53 -10.51 17.32 2.19
C LEU A 53 -9.51 17.07 3.33
N ALA A 54 -9.65 17.79 4.44
CA ALA A 54 -8.80 17.60 5.62
C ALA A 54 -8.96 16.19 6.22
N GLN A 55 -10.19 15.69 6.30
CA GLN A 55 -10.45 14.32 6.76
C GLN A 55 -9.82 13.28 5.83
N ARG A 56 -9.88 13.49 4.51
CA ARG A 56 -9.21 12.61 3.54
C ARG A 56 -7.70 12.59 3.70
N GLU A 57 -7.09 13.74 3.92
CA GLU A 57 -5.64 13.84 4.15
C GLU A 57 -5.23 13.02 5.37
N LYS A 58 -5.92 13.19 6.51
CA LYS A 58 -5.68 12.41 7.72
C LYS A 58 -5.80 10.90 7.48
N ASN A 59 -6.85 10.47 6.78
CA ASN A 59 -7.05 9.06 6.47
C ASN A 59 -5.91 8.50 5.61
N ASP A 60 -5.41 9.28 4.64
CA ASP A 60 -4.30 8.86 3.78
C ASP A 60 -3.00 8.74 4.58
N GLU A 61 -2.71 9.71 5.45
CA GLU A 61 -1.56 9.66 6.38
C GLU A 61 -1.63 8.43 7.29
N GLU A 62 -2.79 8.12 7.86
CA GLU A 62 -2.99 6.93 8.69
C GLU A 62 -2.78 5.64 7.92
N MET A 63 -3.26 5.57 6.68
CA MET A 63 -3.08 4.41 5.82
C MET A 63 -1.62 4.20 5.44
N VAL A 64 -0.89 5.27 5.12
CA VAL A 64 0.56 5.24 4.87
C VAL A 64 1.30 4.76 6.12
N ARG A 65 0.95 5.30 7.30
CA ARG A 65 1.54 4.88 8.57
C ARG A 65 1.33 3.39 8.84
N LYS A 66 0.09 2.89 8.70
CA LYS A 66 -0.24 1.46 8.89
C LYS A 66 0.50 0.55 7.90
N ARG A 67 0.63 0.98 6.64
CA ARG A 67 1.39 0.24 5.63
C ARG A 67 2.86 0.14 6.02
N LYS A 68 3.46 1.25 6.45
CA LYS A 68 4.85 1.29 6.93
C LYS A 68 5.05 0.40 8.16
N GLU A 69 4.14 0.47 9.12
CA GLU A 69 4.18 -0.38 10.32
C GLU A 69 4.08 -1.87 9.98
N THR A 70 3.18 -2.24 9.07
CA THR A 70 3.03 -3.63 8.62
C THR A 70 4.27 -4.11 7.86
N ALA A 71 4.84 -3.27 7.01
CA ALA A 71 6.09 -3.58 6.29
C ALA A 71 7.26 -3.75 7.26
N ASN A 72 7.41 -2.84 8.22
CA ASN A 72 8.44 -2.92 9.25
C ASN A 72 8.27 -4.17 10.12
N ARG A 73 7.03 -4.53 10.49
CA ARG A 73 6.77 -5.75 11.26
C ARG A 73 7.14 -7.01 10.48
N ARG A 74 6.83 -7.05 9.17
CA ARG A 74 7.25 -8.16 8.30
C ARG A 74 8.77 -8.23 8.21
N GLN A 75 9.43 -7.09 8.04
CA GLN A 75 10.89 -7.03 7.98
C GLN A 75 11.51 -7.51 9.31
N ALA A 76 10.99 -7.06 10.45
CA ALA A 76 11.49 -7.49 11.76
C ALA A 76 11.34 -9.01 11.99
N VAL A 77 10.25 -9.62 11.51
CA VAL A 77 10.09 -11.09 11.55
C VAL A 77 11.12 -11.78 10.65
N VAL A 78 11.35 -11.25 9.44
CA VAL A 78 12.37 -11.79 8.53
C VAL A 78 13.78 -11.66 9.12
N ASP A 79 14.12 -10.48 9.65
CA ASP A 79 15.43 -10.21 10.26
C ASP A 79 15.67 -11.08 11.49
N GLN A 80 14.62 -11.42 12.26
CA GLN A 80 14.74 -12.29 13.43
C GLN A 80 15.06 -13.75 13.08
N HIS A 81 14.59 -14.25 11.92
CA HIS A 81 14.81 -15.64 11.48
C HIS A 81 15.90 -15.77 10.42
N TRP A 82 16.52 -14.66 10.00
CA TRP A 82 17.58 -14.72 8.99
C TRP A 82 18.88 -15.20 9.64
N HIS A 83 19.41 -16.31 9.13
CA HIS A 83 20.74 -16.81 9.46
C HIS A 83 21.50 -17.19 8.18
N PRO A 84 22.84 -17.15 8.18
CA PRO A 84 23.65 -17.47 7.00
C PRO A 84 23.95 -18.97 6.84
N TYR A 85 23.59 -19.79 7.83
CA TYR A 85 23.93 -21.22 7.87
C TYR A 85 22.99 -22.05 7.01
N THR A 86 23.53 -23.06 6.33
CA THR A 86 22.73 -24.03 5.56
C THR A 86 22.59 -25.36 6.30
N GLU A 87 23.58 -25.71 7.12
CA GLU A 87 23.65 -26.98 7.84
C GLU A 87 23.55 -26.75 9.37
N PRO A 88 22.78 -27.57 10.12
CA PRO A 88 22.65 -27.45 11.58
C PRO A 88 24.01 -27.38 12.30
N PHE A 89 25.00 -28.15 11.84
CA PHE A 89 26.34 -28.18 12.45
C PHE A 89 27.06 -26.82 12.40
N GLU A 90 26.89 -26.03 11.33
CA GLU A 90 27.52 -24.72 11.20
C GLU A 90 26.95 -23.72 12.21
N ALA A 91 25.61 -23.75 12.38
CA ALA A 91 24.92 -22.93 13.38
C ALA A 91 25.35 -23.31 14.82
N TYR A 92 25.46 -24.61 15.10
CA TYR A 92 25.95 -25.10 16.39
C TYR A 92 27.38 -24.64 16.70
N LEU A 93 28.29 -24.71 15.71
CA LEU A 93 29.68 -24.29 15.88
C LEU A 93 29.80 -22.78 16.12
N ALA A 94 28.92 -21.99 15.50
CA ALA A 94 28.84 -20.54 15.72
C ALA A 94 28.13 -20.15 17.03
N GLY A 95 27.47 -21.10 17.71
CA GLY A 95 26.67 -20.84 18.91
C GLY A 95 25.33 -20.14 18.62
N ASP A 96 24.86 -20.16 17.37
CA ASP A 96 23.57 -19.58 16.97
C ASP A 96 22.46 -20.64 17.10
N TYR A 97 21.99 -20.82 18.34
CA TYR A 97 20.98 -21.84 18.65
C TYR A 97 19.59 -21.52 18.08
N ALA A 98 19.31 -20.27 17.69
CA ALA A 98 18.05 -19.92 17.03
C ALA A 98 18.04 -20.46 15.59
N ALA A 99 19.12 -20.22 14.85
CA ALA A 99 19.32 -20.81 13.52
C ALA A 99 19.35 -22.34 13.55
N LEU A 100 19.98 -22.93 14.57
CA LEU A 100 20.01 -24.38 14.76
C LEU A 100 18.59 -24.97 14.88
N TYR A 101 17.76 -24.36 15.72
CA TYR A 101 16.39 -24.81 15.94
C TYR A 101 15.53 -24.71 14.68
N ASP A 102 15.67 -23.61 13.92
CA ASP A 102 14.93 -23.40 12.68
C ASP A 102 15.33 -24.43 11.60
N LEU A 103 16.63 -24.76 11.48
CA LEU A 103 17.13 -25.78 10.57
C LEU A 103 16.67 -27.20 10.96
N GLU A 104 16.75 -27.57 12.23
CA GLU A 104 16.28 -28.88 12.73
C GLU A 104 14.77 -29.10 12.51
N GLN A 105 13.96 -28.03 12.60
CA GLN A 105 12.53 -28.08 12.28
C GLN A 105 12.27 -28.32 10.78
N SER A 106 13.12 -27.77 9.91
CA SER A 106 12.99 -27.96 8.46
C SER A 106 13.34 -29.37 7.99
N GLU A 107 14.26 -30.06 8.67
CA GLU A 107 14.62 -31.45 8.38
C GLU A 107 13.56 -32.45 8.88
N SER A 108 12.75 -32.06 9.87
CA SER A 108 11.76 -32.93 10.51
C SER A 108 10.42 -33.02 9.77
N THR A 109 10.20 -32.27 8.69
CA THR A 109 9.02 -32.47 7.83
C THR A 109 9.25 -33.68 6.93
N PRO A 110 8.55 -34.81 7.13
CA PRO A 110 8.68 -35.94 6.23
C PRO A 110 8.17 -35.52 4.84
N ASP A 111 9.04 -35.73 3.86
CA ASP A 111 8.75 -35.65 2.42
C ASP A 111 7.77 -36.81 2.08
N ASP A 112 6.51 -36.65 2.47
CA ASP A 112 5.46 -37.68 2.33
C ASP A 112 4.31 -37.13 1.47
N LEU A 113 4.59 -36.90 0.19
CA LEU A 113 3.59 -36.89 -0.89
C LEU A 113 4.22 -37.29 -2.24
N THR A 114 4.71 -38.52 -2.35
CA THR A 114 4.71 -39.24 -3.63
C THR A 114 4.50 -40.73 -3.39
N GLU A 115 3.25 -41.17 -3.53
CA GLU A 115 2.85 -42.38 -4.28
C GLU A 115 1.34 -42.37 -4.55
#